data_AF-A0A8T0S7N1-F1
#
_entry.id   AF-A0A8T0S7N1-F1
#
_cell.length_a   1.000
_cell.length_b   1.000
_cell.length_c   1.000
_cell.angle_alpha   90.00
_cell.angle_beta   90.00
_cell.angle_gamma   90.00
#
_symmetry.space_group_name_H-M   'P 1'
#
loop_
_entity.id
_entity.type
_entity.pdbx_description
1 polymer ?
#
loop_
_entity_poly.entity_id
_entity_poly.type
_entity_poly.pdbx_seq_one_letter_code
_entity_poly.pdbx_strand_id
1 'polypeptide(L)'
;MEASRFGFDPSLPPACKFDPTDADIVAYYLLPRAVGHSNPHAHAVIDADPCSCPPWELMRRHGHAGSDHAFFFGPTTKHGSHRASRTVPAGEGGGTWHGQTSDETGLVLVRRGGDGPEISLKSKKWQFSYLDSERRTTGWVMH
;
A
#
# COMPACT_ATOMS: atom_id res chain seq x y z
N MET A 1 6.08 -13.19 -0.91
CA MET A 1 7.26 -13.01 -0.03
C MET A 1 6.98 -13.66 1.32
N GLU A 2 7.98 -14.13 2.06
CA GLU A 2 7.78 -14.77 3.38
C GLU A 2 6.89 -13.92 4.29
N ALA A 3 5.89 -14.52 4.93
CA ALA A 3 4.95 -13.80 5.78
C ALA A 3 5.65 -13.15 7.00
N SER A 4 6.71 -13.77 7.52
CA SER A 4 7.50 -13.24 8.62
C SER A 4 8.09 -11.83 8.36
N ARG A 5 8.34 -11.47 7.08
CA ARG A 5 8.81 -10.14 6.68
C ARG A 5 7.78 -9.03 6.93
N PHE A 6 6.51 -9.39 7.09
CA PHE A 6 5.40 -8.48 7.37
C PHE A 6 4.94 -8.55 8.82
N GLY A 7 5.75 -9.14 9.71
CA GLY A 7 5.43 -9.22 11.15
C GLY A 7 4.49 -10.36 11.55
N PHE A 8 4.19 -11.29 10.63
CA PHE A 8 3.53 -12.53 10.99
C PHE A 8 4.48 -13.46 11.77
N ASP A 9 3.92 -14.45 12.46
CA ASP A 9 4.66 -15.35 13.35
C ASP A 9 5.93 -15.92 12.66
N PRO A 10 7.14 -15.69 13.21
CA PRO A 10 8.40 -16.14 12.61
C PRO A 10 8.56 -17.66 12.65
N SER A 11 7.74 -18.39 13.41
CA SER A 11 7.70 -19.85 13.42
C SER A 11 6.94 -20.44 12.22
N LEU A 12 6.25 -19.61 11.44
CA LEU A 12 5.62 -20.05 10.20
C LEU A 12 6.68 -20.58 9.23
N PRO A 13 6.38 -21.67 8.49
CA PRO A 13 7.28 -22.18 7.45
C PRO A 13 7.65 -21.07 6.46
N PRO A 14 8.90 -21.01 5.94
CA PRO A 14 9.29 -20.05 4.91
C PRO A 14 8.43 -20.09 3.63
N ALA A 15 7.77 -21.23 3.38
CA ALA A 15 6.81 -21.38 2.28
C ALA A 15 5.52 -20.56 2.47
N CYS A 16 5.17 -20.17 3.69
CA CYS A 16 4.04 -19.30 3.97
C CYS A 16 4.36 -17.89 3.47
N LYS A 17 3.64 -17.48 2.42
CA LYS A 17 3.80 -16.17 1.80
C LYS A 17 2.70 -15.22 2.26
N PHE A 18 3.06 -13.96 2.45
CA PHE A 18 2.09 -12.88 2.40
C PHE A 18 1.93 -12.44 0.95
N ASP A 19 0.72 -12.63 0.43
CA ASP A 19 0.33 -12.37 -0.96
C ASP A 19 -1.17 -12.05 -1.04
N PRO A 20 -1.61 -10.93 -0.43
CA PRO A 20 -3.03 -10.58 -0.38
C PRO A 20 -3.54 -10.17 -1.77
N THR A 21 -4.77 -10.56 -2.11
CA THR A 21 -5.44 -10.03 -3.31
C THR A 21 -5.88 -8.58 -3.11
N ASP A 22 -6.22 -7.87 -4.20
CA ASP A 22 -6.79 -6.52 -4.11
C ASP A 22 -8.05 -6.49 -3.22
N ALA A 23 -8.87 -7.54 -3.27
CA ALA A 23 -10.03 -7.70 -2.40
C ALA A 23 -9.64 -7.88 -0.92
N ASP A 24 -8.58 -8.67 -0.64
CA ASP A 24 -8.08 -8.85 0.72
C ASP A 24 -7.51 -7.55 1.29
N ILE A 25 -6.76 -6.78 0.48
CA ILE A 25 -6.22 -5.46 0.84
C ILE A 25 -7.37 -4.53 1.26
N VAL A 26 -8.41 -4.43 0.43
CA VAL A 26 -9.56 -3.55 0.71
C VAL A 26 -10.31 -4.03 1.96
N ALA A 27 -10.66 -5.31 2.04
CA ALA A 27 -11.54 -5.82 3.09
C ALA A 27 -10.86 -5.92 4.45
N TYR A 28 -9.59 -6.37 4.50
CA TYR A 28 -8.91 -6.68 5.76
C TYR A 28 -7.90 -5.62 6.20
N TYR A 29 -7.46 -4.70 5.33
CA TYR A 29 -6.45 -3.70 5.68
C TYR A 29 -6.98 -2.27 5.63
N LEU A 30 -7.63 -1.89 4.53
CA LEU A 30 -8.11 -0.52 4.33
C LEU A 30 -9.45 -0.26 5.01
N LEU A 31 -10.42 -1.16 4.86
CA LEU A 31 -11.77 -0.98 5.42
C LEU A 31 -11.73 -0.80 6.95
N PRO A 32 -11.06 -1.67 7.76
CA PRO A 32 -11.02 -1.49 9.20
C PRO A 32 -10.44 -0.12 9.60
N ARG A 33 -9.40 0.34 8.91
CA ARG A 33 -8.80 1.66 9.13
C ARG A 33 -9.78 2.79 8.79
N ALA A 34 -10.49 2.69 7.66
CA ALA A 34 -11.47 3.68 7.22
C ALA A 34 -12.66 3.84 8.18
N VAL A 35 -13.13 2.74 8.78
CA VAL A 35 -14.24 2.74 9.75
C VAL A 35 -13.78 2.84 11.21
N GLY A 36 -12.49 3.08 11.47
CA GLY A 36 -11.94 3.21 12.83
C GLY A 36 -11.99 1.95 13.69
N HIS A 37 -12.05 0.75 13.07
CA HIS A 37 -12.07 -0.52 13.77
C HIS A 37 -10.65 -1.07 14.00
N SER A 38 -10.48 -1.81 15.10
CA SER A 38 -9.22 -2.53 15.36
C SER A 38 -8.94 -3.54 14.24
N ASN A 39 -7.72 -3.52 13.72
CA ASN A 39 -7.26 -4.48 12.71
C ASN A 39 -6.16 -5.39 13.29
N PRO A 40 -6.41 -6.70 13.47
CA PRO A 40 -5.38 -7.63 13.95
C PRO A 40 -4.20 -7.77 12.98
N HIS A 41 -4.40 -7.47 11.69
CA HIS A 41 -3.38 -7.53 10.64
C HIS A 41 -2.71 -6.18 10.38
N ALA A 42 -2.94 -5.17 11.22
CA ALA A 42 -2.38 -3.83 11.04
C ALA A 42 -0.85 -3.81 10.92
N HIS A 43 -0.17 -4.77 11.56
CA HIS A 43 1.29 -4.92 11.56
C HIS A 43 1.89 -5.19 10.17
N ALA A 44 1.11 -5.72 9.22
CA ALA A 44 1.59 -6.02 7.88
C ALA A 44 1.65 -4.79 6.95
N VAL A 45 1.12 -3.64 7.38
CA VAL A 45 1.12 -2.39 6.62
C VAL A 45 1.78 -1.28 7.43
N ILE A 46 2.80 -0.66 6.85
CA ILE A 46 3.68 0.29 7.52
C ILE A 46 3.10 1.70 7.42
N ASP A 47 2.89 2.37 8.55
CA ASP A 47 2.45 3.77 8.58
C ASP A 47 3.63 4.71 8.23
N ALA A 48 3.78 5.01 6.93
CA ALA A 48 4.80 5.92 6.41
C ALA A 48 4.34 6.56 5.09
N ASP A 49 4.75 7.81 4.84
CA ASP A 49 4.44 8.51 3.59
C ASP A 49 5.35 8.01 2.45
N PRO A 50 4.80 7.39 1.38
CA PRO A 50 5.58 6.93 0.24
C PRO A 50 6.25 8.05 -0.57
N CYS A 51 5.89 9.31 -0.34
CA CYS A 51 6.49 10.48 -0.98
C CYS A 51 7.53 11.20 -0.09
N SER A 52 7.82 10.68 1.10
CA SER A 52 8.77 11.29 2.04
C SER A 52 10.24 11.15 1.63
N CYS A 53 10.57 10.10 0.88
CA CYS A 53 11.92 9.82 0.36
C CYS A 53 11.85 8.92 -0.89
N PRO A 54 12.98 8.71 -1.59
CA PRO A 54 13.00 7.81 -2.74
C PRO A 54 12.63 6.36 -2.35
N PRO A 55 12.06 5.56 -3.27
CA PRO A 55 11.49 4.25 -2.92
C PRO A 55 12.50 3.26 -2.33
N TRP A 56 13.74 3.20 -2.81
CA TRP A 56 14.77 2.34 -2.24
C TRP A 56 15.15 2.73 -0.81
N GLU A 57 15.19 4.03 -0.54
CA GLU A 57 15.45 4.56 0.80
C GLU A 57 14.27 4.30 1.74
N LEU A 58 13.03 4.41 1.23
CA LEU A 58 11.83 4.06 1.97
C LEU A 58 11.86 2.58 2.38
N MET A 59 12.13 1.68 1.44
CA MET A 59 12.26 0.24 1.70
C MET A 59 13.36 -0.03 2.72
N ARG A 60 14.53 0.60 2.58
CA ARG A 60 15.66 0.44 3.51
C ARG A 60 15.32 0.87 4.94
N ARG A 61 14.69 2.03 5.11
CA ARG A 61 14.29 2.56 6.43
C ARG A 61 13.34 1.65 7.19
N HIS A 62 12.52 0.90 6.46
CA HIS A 62 11.52 0.02 7.03
C HIS A 62 11.89 -1.47 6.97
N GLY A 63 13.18 -1.81 6.77
CA GLY A 63 13.65 -3.20 6.85
C GLY A 63 13.33 -4.07 5.62
N HIS A 64 12.92 -3.45 4.52
CA HIS A 64 12.51 -4.09 3.28
C HIS A 64 13.51 -3.92 2.12
N ALA A 65 14.79 -3.59 2.41
CA ALA A 65 15.80 -3.41 1.36
C ALA A 65 16.01 -4.64 0.44
N GLY A 66 15.77 -5.85 0.95
CA GLY A 66 15.85 -7.11 0.21
C GLY A 66 14.49 -7.72 -0.14
N SER A 67 13.43 -6.94 -0.05
CA SER A 67 12.04 -7.36 -0.29
C SER A 67 11.60 -6.92 -1.69
N ASP A 68 10.97 -7.82 -2.44
CA ASP A 68 10.32 -7.53 -3.74
C ASP A 68 9.24 -6.43 -3.67
N HIS A 69 8.55 -6.30 -2.53
CA HIS A 69 7.49 -5.33 -2.26
C HIS A 69 7.31 -5.11 -0.75
N ALA A 70 6.65 -4.02 -0.40
CA ALA A 70 6.15 -3.73 0.94
C ALA A 70 4.84 -2.93 0.84
N PHE A 71 4.06 -2.90 1.92
CA PHE A 71 2.79 -2.18 1.98
C PHE A 71 2.91 -0.98 2.91
N PHE A 72 2.48 0.18 2.43
CA PHE A 72 2.55 1.44 3.18
C PHE A 72 1.18 2.09 3.27
N PHE A 73 0.88 2.66 4.43
CA PHE A 73 -0.28 3.52 4.64
C PHE A 73 0.19 4.97 4.70
N GLY A 74 0.04 5.66 3.56
CA GLY A 74 0.39 7.08 3.43
C GLY A 74 -0.68 8.01 4.00
N PRO A 75 -0.35 9.29 4.21
CA PRO A 75 -1.31 10.29 4.67
C PRO A 75 -2.44 10.45 3.66
N THR A 76 -3.68 10.55 4.15
CA THR A 76 -4.81 10.94 3.30
C THR A 76 -4.62 12.40 2.85
N THR A 77 -5.04 12.72 1.63
CA THR A 77 -5.04 14.10 1.16
C THR A 77 -5.86 14.94 2.14
N LYS A 78 -5.22 15.95 2.77
CA LYS A 78 -5.94 16.91 3.61
C LYS A 78 -7.13 17.47 2.82
N HIS A 79 -8.29 17.57 3.47
CA HIS A 79 -9.49 18.18 2.90
C HIS A 79 -9.13 19.48 2.17
N GLY A 80 -9.40 19.54 0.86
CA GLY A 80 -9.17 20.73 0.02
C GLY A 80 -8.01 20.63 -0.98
N SER A 81 -7.12 19.63 -0.87
CA SER A 81 -6.18 19.32 -1.95
C SER A 81 -6.72 18.19 -2.82
N HIS A 82 -6.85 18.42 -4.13
CA HIS A 82 -7.27 17.39 -5.07
C HIS A 82 -6.20 16.32 -5.34
N ARG A 83 -4.94 16.51 -4.91
CA ARG A 83 -3.84 15.54 -5.12
C ARG A 83 -2.81 15.59 -3.98
N ALA A 84 -2.43 14.43 -3.46
CA ALA A 84 -1.24 14.32 -2.61
C ALA A 84 -0.01 14.79 -3.42
N SER A 85 0.96 15.42 -2.74
CA SER A 85 2.25 15.66 -3.38
C SER A 85 2.82 14.32 -3.82
N ARG A 86 3.19 14.21 -5.10
CA ARG A 86 3.85 13.02 -5.67
C ARG A 86 5.35 13.24 -5.86
N THR A 87 5.85 14.38 -5.42
CA THR A 87 7.23 14.78 -5.56
C THR A 87 7.97 14.42 -4.29
N VAL A 88 9.02 13.63 -4.44
CA VAL A 88 9.99 13.39 -3.37
C VAL A 88 10.99 14.56 -3.39
N PRO A 89 11.31 15.19 -2.24
CA PRO A 89 12.20 16.35 -2.18
C PRO A 89 13.52 16.17 -2.93
N ALA A 90 14.02 17.28 -3.49
CA ALA A 90 15.31 17.32 -4.16
C ALA A 90 16.43 17.03 -3.14
N GLY A 91 17.15 15.93 -3.37
CA GLY A 91 18.24 15.41 -2.58
C GLY A 91 18.87 14.25 -3.35
N GLU A 92 19.71 13.43 -2.72
CA GLU A 92 20.23 12.23 -3.37
C GLU A 92 19.06 11.27 -3.67
N GLY A 93 18.74 11.11 -4.96
CA GLY A 93 17.65 10.23 -5.40
C GLY A 93 16.27 10.86 -5.52
N GLY A 94 16.15 12.19 -5.39
CA GLY A 94 14.87 12.90 -5.56
C GLY A 94 14.21 12.63 -6.92
N GLY A 95 12.89 12.79 -6.98
CA GLY A 95 12.11 12.33 -8.13
C GLY A 95 10.61 12.53 -7.96
N THR A 96 9.82 11.89 -8.81
CA THR A 96 8.36 12.06 -8.82
C THR A 96 7.66 10.76 -9.16
N TRP A 97 6.60 10.44 -8.40
CA TRP A 97 5.66 9.38 -8.74
C TRP A 97 4.73 9.83 -9.88
N HIS A 98 4.93 9.23 -11.06
CA HIS A 98 4.14 9.49 -12.26
C HIS A 98 3.01 8.48 -12.39
N GLY A 99 1.76 8.95 -12.39
CA GLY A 99 0.59 8.08 -12.53
C GLY A 99 0.40 7.64 -13.98
N GLN A 100 0.14 6.35 -14.18
CA GLN A 100 -0.02 5.73 -15.48
C GLN A 100 -1.50 5.46 -15.75
N THR A 101 -2.09 4.54 -15.00
CA THR A 101 -3.45 4.04 -15.18
C THR A 101 -4.16 3.93 -13.83
N SER A 102 -5.47 3.72 -13.87
CA SER A 102 -6.26 3.42 -12.68
C SER A 102 -7.43 2.52 -13.02
N ASP A 103 -7.74 1.62 -12.11
CA ASP A 103 -8.88 0.71 -12.23
C ASP A 103 -9.81 0.90 -11.03
N GLU A 104 -11.11 0.87 -11.27
CA GLU A 104 -12.13 0.91 -10.23
C GLU A 104 -12.79 -0.47 -10.10
N THR A 105 -12.93 -0.95 -8.88
CA THR A 105 -13.48 -2.26 -8.58
C THR A 105 -14.56 -2.11 -7.52
N GLY A 106 -15.72 -2.71 -7.78
CA GLY A 106 -16.78 -2.89 -6.80
C GLY A 106 -16.56 -4.19 -6.02
N LEU A 107 -16.67 -4.13 -4.70
CA LEU A 107 -16.61 -5.29 -3.82
C LEU A 107 -17.87 -5.31 -2.97
N VAL A 108 -18.44 -6.50 -2.81
CA VAL A 108 -19.62 -6.71 -1.99
C VAL A 108 -19.22 -7.62 -0.84
N LEU A 109 -19.29 -7.11 0.39
CA LEU A 109 -19.04 -7.90 1.59
C LEU A 109 -20.38 -8.33 2.19
N VAL A 110 -20.51 -9.64 2.38
CA VAL A 110 -21.69 -10.26 3.00
C VAL A 110 -21.26 -10.91 4.32
N ARG A 111 -22.05 -10.73 5.36
CA ARG A 111 -21.81 -11.39 6.64
C ARG A 111 -21.86 -12.90 6.47
N ARG A 112 -20.91 -13.62 7.06
CA ARG A 112 -20.91 -15.09 7.12
C ARG A 112 -22.22 -15.56 7.75
N GLY A 113 -23.04 -16.28 6.99
CA GLY A 113 -24.39 -16.70 7.39
C GLY A 113 -25.53 -16.13 6.54
N GLY A 114 -25.26 -15.18 5.62
CA GLY A 114 -26.21 -14.72 4.59
C GLY A 114 -27.34 -13.80 5.08
N ASP A 115 -27.64 -13.79 6.37
CA ASP A 115 -28.76 -13.03 6.97
C ASP A 115 -28.32 -11.67 7.56
N GLY A 116 -27.39 -10.98 6.88
CA GLY A 116 -26.81 -9.73 7.36
C GLY A 116 -26.78 -8.63 6.30
N PRO A 117 -26.64 -7.36 6.71
CA PRO A 117 -26.54 -6.25 5.78
C PRO A 117 -25.35 -6.44 4.84
N GLU A 118 -25.61 -6.21 3.56
CA GLU A 118 -24.60 -6.17 2.52
C GLU A 118 -23.84 -4.84 2.57
N ILE A 119 -22.51 -4.89 2.52
CA ILE A 119 -21.68 -3.70 2.42
C ILE A 119 -21.09 -3.65 1.01
N SER A 120 -21.60 -2.71 0.21
CA SER A 120 -21.00 -2.37 -1.09
C SER A 120 -19.83 -1.40 -0.90
N LEU A 121 -18.67 -1.79 -1.38
CA LEU A 121 -17.44 -1.00 -1.39
C LEU A 121 -17.04 -0.68 -2.82
N LYS A 122 -16.45 0.50 -3.02
CA LYS A 122 -15.76 0.86 -4.25
C LYS A 122 -14.32 1.19 -3.92
N SER A 123 -13.40 0.52 -4.57
CA SER A 123 -11.97 0.79 -4.47
C SER A 123 -11.43 1.25 -5.81
N LYS A 124 -10.51 2.21 -5.78
CA LYS A 124 -9.78 2.66 -6.96
C LYS A 124 -8.29 2.46 -6.76
N LYS A 125 -7.68 1.66 -7.63
CA LYS A 125 -6.26 1.32 -7.62
C LYS A 125 -5.53 2.17 -8.66
N TRP A 126 -4.35 2.70 -8.34
CA TRP A 126 -3.60 3.59 -9.22
C TRP A 126 -2.20 3.06 -9.46
N GLN A 127 -1.80 2.93 -10.71
CA GLN A 127 -0.44 2.50 -11.04
C GLN A 127 0.46 3.72 -11.20
N PHE A 128 1.59 3.72 -10.49
CA PHE A 128 2.62 4.76 -10.59
C PHE A 128 3.98 4.17 -10.93
N SER A 129 4.79 4.95 -11.63
CA SER A 129 6.24 4.71 -11.75
C SER A 129 7.03 5.87 -11.17
N TYR A 130 8.10 5.56 -10.46
CA TYR A 130 9.00 6.58 -9.94
C TYR A 130 9.99 7.02 -11.02
N LEU A 131 9.97 8.31 -11.31
CA LEU A 131 10.89 8.97 -12.22
C LEU A 131 11.96 9.72 -11.43
N ASP A 132 13.22 9.61 -11.84
CA ASP A 132 14.31 10.39 -11.26
C ASP A 132 14.18 11.90 -11.59
N SER A 133 15.11 12.72 -11.10
CA SER A 133 15.14 14.17 -11.37
C SER A 133 15.26 14.52 -12.86
N GLU A 134 15.79 13.61 -13.68
CA GLU A 134 15.89 13.74 -15.14
C GLU A 134 14.66 13.16 -15.87
N ARG A 135 13.63 12.75 -15.11
CA ARG A 135 12.38 12.15 -15.59
C ARG A 135 12.56 10.77 -16.25
N ARG A 136 13.65 10.06 -15.93
CA ARG A 136 13.87 8.68 -16.39
C ARG A 136 13.22 7.70 -15.43
N THR A 137 12.71 6.59 -15.97
CA THR A 137 12.17 5.51 -15.14
C THR A 137 13.28 4.87 -14.31
N THR A 138 12.99 4.64 -13.03
CA THR A 138 13.91 3.95 -12.10
C THR A 138 13.60 2.46 -11.95
N GLY A 139 12.53 1.97 -12.59
CA GLY A 139 12.01 0.60 -12.42
C GLY A 139 11.12 0.40 -11.19
N TRP A 140 11.05 1.36 -10.27
CA TRP A 140 10.17 1.30 -9.11
C TRP A 140 8.72 1.64 -9.46
N VAL A 141 7.80 0.84 -8.94
CA VAL A 141 6.36 0.97 -9.15
C VAL A 141 5.60 1.03 -7.83
N MET A 142 4.40 1.62 -7.87
CA MET A 142 3.45 1.65 -6.76
C MET A 142 2.04 1.42 -7.30
N HIS A 143 1.19 0.78 -6.50
CA HIS A 143 -0.17 0.39 -6.85
C HIS A 143 -1.19 0.92 -5.83
#